data_AF-A0A6H5IZL6-F1
#
_entry.id   AF-A0A6H5IZL6-F1
#
_cell.length_a   1.000
_cell.length_b   1.000
_cell.length_c   1.000
_cell.angle_alpha   90.00
_cell.angle_beta   90.00
_cell.angle_gamma   90.00
#
_symmetry.space_group_name_H-M   'P 1'
#
loop_
_entity.id
_entity.type
_entity.pdbx_description
1 polymer ?
#
loop_
_entity_poly.entity_id
_entity_poly.type
_entity_poly.pdbx_seq_one_letter_code
_entity_poly.pdbx_strand_id
1 'polypeptide(L)'
;MSNNEENDAEQIELLGKVNLEKLKGLREKVNWESEEERREFFKELGSLVKNWKGPYPDLRKIFRPEEIDWILSEDVRNLDDVGFTLDRVSIMTFVINCGYRDEPELDKDGKPLLRRTTPLHIAGRLSLTYVLSVYFARIYDRFDANYIDDVGCTHFHVVCTHGYIDFVERFLESGQDPNLVLESTGESPLHMALKWGHNDVAMLLLKKGANVNLANRDGVTPLHLISDRDFYYENDDNTFFKEFFKFIKDQHQTIQIEAKDKWGRAPLEWAVTSFMPDLVDVSI
;
A
#
# COMPACT_ATOMS: atom_id res chain seq x y z
N MET A 1 -36.70 -16.95 -25.98
CA MET A 1 -35.53 -16.06 -25.84
C MET A 1 -35.53 -15.26 -27.12
N SER A 2 -36.06 -14.05 -27.02
CA SER A 2 -36.84 -13.37 -28.07
C SER A 2 -36.09 -12.17 -28.64
N ASN A 3 -36.41 -11.76 -29.87
CA ASN A 3 -35.86 -10.61 -30.64
C ASN A 3 -35.66 -9.29 -29.86
N ASN A 4 -36.24 -9.13 -28.68
CA ASN A 4 -36.01 -7.97 -27.81
C ASN A 4 -34.66 -8.04 -27.10
N GLU A 5 -34.21 -9.21 -26.64
CA GLU A 5 -32.90 -9.38 -25.99
C GLU A 5 -31.75 -9.12 -26.98
N GLU A 6 -31.95 -9.46 -28.25
CA GLU A 6 -30.98 -9.27 -29.34
C GLU A 6 -30.88 -7.79 -29.75
N ASN A 7 -32.00 -7.06 -29.81
CA ASN A 7 -32.04 -5.61 -30.08
C ASN A 7 -31.43 -4.79 -28.93
N ASP A 8 -31.67 -5.20 -27.68
CA ASP A 8 -31.08 -4.54 -26.51
C ASP A 8 -29.54 -4.71 -26.49
N ALA A 9 -29.04 -5.89 -26.87
CA ALA A 9 -27.60 -6.15 -26.98
C ALA A 9 -26.94 -5.28 -28.07
N GLU A 10 -27.54 -5.16 -29.25
CA GLU A 10 -27.03 -4.31 -30.34
C GLU A 10 -27.00 -2.82 -29.95
N GLN A 11 -28.01 -2.34 -29.21
CA GLN A 11 -28.02 -0.96 -28.71
C GLN A 11 -26.92 -0.70 -27.68
N ILE A 12 -26.68 -1.66 -26.78
CA ILE A 12 -25.59 -1.59 -25.79
C ILE A 12 -24.22 -1.57 -26.48
N GLU A 13 -24.02 -2.40 -27.50
CA GLU A 13 -22.81 -2.43 -28.33
C GLU A 13 -22.56 -1.07 -29.01
N LEU A 14 -23.60 -0.48 -29.60
CA LEU A 14 -23.52 0.84 -30.27
C LEU A 14 -23.19 1.96 -29.27
N LEU A 15 -23.84 1.98 -28.10
CA LEU A 15 -23.53 2.92 -27.03
C LEU A 15 -22.08 2.79 -26.55
N GLY A 16 -21.57 1.55 -26.47
CA GLY A 16 -20.17 1.27 -26.15
C GLY A 16 -19.20 1.90 -27.14
N LYS A 17 -19.47 1.76 -28.44
CA LYS A 17 -18.66 2.39 -29.49
C LYS A 17 -18.66 3.91 -29.38
N VAL A 18 -19.81 4.52 -29.12
CA VAL A 18 -19.91 5.98 -28.94
C VAL A 18 -19.12 6.45 -27.72
N ASN A 19 -19.22 5.74 -26.59
CA ASN A 19 -18.48 6.08 -25.38
C ASN A 19 -16.96 5.90 -25.55
N LEU A 20 -16.54 4.86 -26.28
CA LEU A 20 -15.13 4.64 -26.62
C LEU A 20 -14.55 5.78 -27.47
N GLU A 21 -15.26 6.22 -28.50
CA GLU A 21 -14.79 7.35 -29.33
C GLU A 21 -14.76 8.66 -28.54
N LYS A 22 -15.71 8.88 -27.62
CA LYS A 22 -15.63 10.01 -26.68
C LYS A 22 -14.39 9.91 -25.80
N LEU A 23 -14.08 8.75 -25.23
CA LEU A 23 -12.92 8.56 -24.36
C LEU A 23 -11.60 8.85 -25.11
N LYS A 24 -11.45 8.35 -26.34
CA LYS A 24 -10.29 8.65 -27.20
C LYS A 24 -10.21 10.14 -27.50
N GLY A 25 -11.32 10.75 -27.92
CA GLY A 25 -11.37 12.17 -28.23
C GLY A 25 -11.12 13.08 -27.02
N LEU A 26 -11.49 12.65 -25.81
CA LEU A 26 -11.10 13.32 -24.56
C LEU A 26 -9.59 13.28 -24.39
N ARG A 27 -8.99 12.08 -24.45
CA ARG A 27 -7.55 11.88 -24.26
C ARG A 27 -6.71 12.66 -25.29
N GLU A 28 -7.13 12.72 -26.55
CA GLU A 28 -6.40 13.39 -27.64
C GLU A 28 -6.35 14.91 -27.51
N LYS A 29 -7.35 15.53 -26.86
CA LYS A 29 -7.42 16.98 -26.69
C LYS A 29 -6.51 17.52 -25.59
N VAL A 30 -6.03 16.64 -24.71
CA VAL A 30 -5.37 17.04 -23.46
C VAL A 30 -3.89 17.19 -23.69
N ASN A 31 -3.37 18.38 -23.39
CA ASN A 31 -1.96 18.55 -23.12
C ASN A 31 -1.63 18.07 -21.70
N TRP A 32 -1.01 16.89 -21.61
CA TRP A 32 -0.64 16.27 -20.34
C TRP A 32 0.43 17.04 -19.53
N GLU A 33 1.10 18.02 -20.14
CA GLU A 33 2.02 18.93 -19.43
C GLU A 33 1.25 20.07 -18.72
N SER A 34 0.03 20.38 -19.16
CA SER A 34 -0.83 21.40 -18.57
C SER A 34 -1.60 20.82 -17.38
N GLU A 35 -1.37 21.35 -16.18
CA GLU A 35 -2.10 20.95 -14.97
C GLU A 35 -3.59 21.33 -15.04
N GLU A 36 -3.91 22.45 -15.67
CA GLU A 36 -5.30 22.91 -15.86
C GLU A 36 -6.07 21.95 -16.76
N GLU A 37 -5.52 21.61 -17.93
CA GLU A 37 -6.16 20.70 -18.87
C GLU A 37 -6.30 19.28 -18.31
N ARG A 38 -5.29 18.80 -17.57
CA ARG A 38 -5.40 17.51 -16.86
C ARG A 38 -6.55 17.48 -15.86
N ARG A 39 -6.76 18.56 -15.10
CA ARG A 39 -7.89 18.68 -14.17
C ARG A 39 -9.24 18.74 -14.88
N GLU A 40 -9.32 19.45 -15.99
CA GLU A 40 -10.53 19.51 -16.81
C GLU A 40 -10.87 18.13 -17.39
N PHE A 41 -9.87 17.47 -17.98
CA PHE A 41 -9.96 16.09 -18.45
C PHE A 41 -10.46 15.15 -17.36
N PHE A 42 -9.90 15.21 -16.16
CA PHE A 42 -10.28 14.32 -15.07
C PHE A 42 -11.76 14.47 -14.68
N LYS A 43 -12.29 15.71 -14.68
CA LYS A 43 -13.72 16.00 -14.43
C LYS A 43 -14.61 15.44 -15.54
N GLU A 44 -14.21 15.62 -16.80
CA GLU A 44 -14.95 15.09 -17.95
C GLU A 44 -14.94 13.56 -17.98
N LEU A 45 -13.78 12.96 -17.67
CA LEU A 45 -13.61 11.51 -17.55
C LEU A 45 -14.55 10.94 -16.48
N GLY A 46 -14.59 11.52 -15.28
CA GLY A 46 -15.48 11.08 -14.22
C GLY A 46 -16.96 11.11 -14.65
N SER A 47 -17.36 12.15 -15.38
CA SER A 47 -18.73 12.29 -15.91
C SER A 47 -19.07 11.22 -16.97
N LEU A 48 -18.11 10.91 -17.85
CA LEU A 48 -18.24 9.89 -18.88
C LEU A 48 -18.34 8.48 -18.26
N VAL A 49 -17.42 8.18 -17.34
CA VAL A 49 -17.30 6.88 -16.68
C VAL A 49 -18.52 6.57 -15.81
N LYS A 50 -19.06 7.55 -15.09
CA LYS A 50 -20.25 7.38 -14.25
C LYS A 50 -21.46 6.84 -15.01
N ASN A 51 -21.56 7.14 -16.30
CA ASN A 51 -22.67 6.73 -17.17
C ASN A 51 -22.22 5.73 -18.25
N TRP A 52 -21.09 5.04 -18.04
CA TRP A 52 -20.57 4.13 -19.04
C TRP A 52 -21.56 3.01 -19.35
N LYS A 53 -21.85 2.85 -20.64
CA LYS A 53 -22.67 1.75 -21.18
C LYS A 53 -21.92 1.11 -22.32
N GLY A 54 -22.05 -0.21 -22.42
CA GLY A 54 -21.37 -1.03 -23.41
C GLY A 54 -20.13 -1.73 -22.86
N PRO A 55 -19.42 -2.48 -23.71
CA PRO A 55 -18.21 -3.20 -23.33
C PRO A 55 -17.14 -2.27 -22.76
N TYR A 56 -16.37 -2.76 -21.79
CA TYR A 56 -15.24 -2.01 -21.26
C TYR A 56 -14.04 -2.05 -22.23
N PRO A 57 -13.36 -0.92 -22.46
CA PRO A 57 -12.25 -0.87 -23.39
C PRO A 57 -10.95 -1.37 -22.77
N ASP A 58 -10.01 -1.74 -23.63
CA ASP A 58 -8.62 -1.97 -23.24
C ASP A 58 -7.90 -0.62 -23.09
N LEU A 59 -7.70 -0.18 -21.84
CA LEU A 59 -7.13 1.13 -21.54
C LEU A 59 -5.69 1.29 -22.05
N ARG A 60 -4.91 0.21 -22.16
CA ARG A 60 -3.53 0.27 -22.68
C ARG A 60 -3.46 0.65 -24.16
N LYS A 61 -4.57 0.49 -24.90
CA LYS A 61 -4.68 0.93 -26.31
C LYS A 61 -5.05 2.40 -26.45
N ILE A 62 -5.40 3.07 -25.35
CA ILE A 62 -5.92 4.44 -25.35
C ILE A 62 -4.96 5.37 -24.60
N PHE A 63 -4.46 4.93 -23.45
CA PHE A 63 -3.64 5.71 -22.54
C PHE A 63 -2.23 5.14 -22.44
N ARG A 64 -1.26 6.03 -22.23
CA ARG A 64 0.09 5.63 -21.80
C ARG A 64 0.07 5.17 -20.33
N PRO A 65 0.98 4.29 -19.90
CA PRO A 65 1.03 3.82 -18.50
C PRO A 65 1.06 4.96 -17.48
N GLU A 66 1.82 6.03 -17.74
CA GLU A 66 1.94 7.19 -16.86
C GLU A 66 0.67 8.03 -16.81
N GLU A 67 -0.12 8.03 -17.89
CA GLU A 67 -1.44 8.69 -17.93
C GLU A 67 -2.44 7.93 -17.05
N ILE A 68 -2.43 6.59 -17.08
CA ILE A 68 -3.28 5.75 -16.22
C ILE A 68 -2.86 5.92 -14.75
N ASP A 69 -1.56 5.90 -14.47
CA ASP A 69 -1.02 6.09 -13.12
C ASP A 69 -1.38 7.47 -12.57
N TRP A 70 -1.33 8.51 -13.41
CA TRP A 70 -1.80 9.85 -13.05
C TRP A 70 -3.30 9.87 -12.77
N ILE A 71 -4.14 9.29 -13.65
CA ILE A 71 -5.60 9.23 -13.48
C ILE A 71 -5.95 8.56 -12.14
N LEU A 72 -5.38 7.39 -11.87
CA LEU A 72 -5.62 6.68 -10.61
C LEU A 72 -5.12 7.46 -9.40
N SER A 73 -3.97 8.13 -9.52
CA SER A 73 -3.41 8.94 -8.43
C SER A 73 -4.31 10.13 -8.12
N GLU A 74 -4.85 10.76 -9.15
CA GLU A 74 -5.76 11.88 -9.03
C GLU A 74 -7.10 11.46 -8.45
N ASP A 75 -7.60 10.26 -8.82
CA ASP A 75 -8.77 9.65 -8.19
C ASP A 75 -8.59 9.50 -6.68
N VAL A 76 -7.45 8.95 -6.24
CA VAL A 76 -7.14 8.81 -4.81
C VAL A 76 -7.08 10.15 -4.09
N ARG A 77 -6.45 11.18 -4.67
CA ARG A 77 -6.32 12.51 -4.04
C ARG A 77 -7.66 13.22 -3.87
N ASN A 78 -8.65 12.93 -4.71
CA ASN A 78 -9.98 13.54 -4.68
C ASN A 78 -11.01 12.72 -3.85
N LEU A 79 -10.56 11.68 -3.14
CA LEU A 79 -11.38 11.00 -2.14
C LEU A 79 -11.35 11.80 -0.84
N ASP A 80 -12.36 12.65 -0.63
CA ASP A 80 -12.58 13.33 0.65
C ASP A 80 -12.85 12.28 1.75
N ASP A 81 -12.32 12.52 2.96
CA ASP A 81 -12.49 11.67 4.17
C ASP A 81 -13.96 11.49 4.61
N VAL A 82 -14.90 12.17 3.95
CA VAL A 82 -16.32 12.18 4.29
C VAL A 82 -17.08 11.12 3.50
N GLY A 83 -16.92 9.86 3.93
CA GLY A 83 -17.86 8.78 3.68
C GLY A 83 -17.81 8.19 2.27
N PHE A 84 -17.52 6.88 2.21
CA PHE A 84 -17.60 6.03 1.02
C PHE A 84 -19.01 6.06 0.42
N THR A 85 -19.32 7.03 -0.45
CA THR A 85 -20.42 6.88 -1.39
C THR A 85 -19.92 6.09 -2.59
N LEU A 86 -20.68 5.07 -2.99
CA LEU A 86 -20.45 4.25 -4.19
C LEU A 86 -20.22 5.11 -5.45
N ASP A 87 -20.73 6.34 -5.43
CA ASP A 87 -20.69 7.32 -6.50
C ASP A 87 -19.28 7.87 -6.79
N ARG A 88 -18.36 7.86 -5.81
CA ARG A 88 -16.99 8.43 -5.94
C ARG A 88 -15.92 7.41 -6.33
N VAL A 89 -16.16 6.12 -6.15
CA VAL A 89 -15.26 5.01 -6.55
C VAL A 89 -15.30 4.75 -8.07
N SER A 90 -15.84 5.69 -8.86
CA SER A 90 -16.27 5.43 -10.24
C SER A 90 -15.11 5.20 -11.19
N ILE A 91 -14.01 5.94 -11.08
CA ILE A 91 -12.86 5.83 -11.98
C ILE A 91 -12.03 4.59 -11.64
N MET A 92 -11.64 4.38 -10.38
CA MET A 92 -11.00 3.13 -9.95
C MET A 92 -11.83 1.90 -10.37
N THR A 93 -13.13 1.87 -10.09
CA THR A 93 -13.99 0.73 -10.44
C THR A 93 -14.04 0.52 -11.95
N PHE A 94 -14.14 1.60 -12.73
CA PHE A 94 -14.11 1.54 -14.18
C PHE A 94 -12.80 0.96 -14.71
N VAL A 95 -11.66 1.42 -14.21
CA VAL A 95 -10.34 0.92 -14.58
C VAL A 95 -10.21 -0.58 -14.28
N ILE A 96 -10.71 -1.01 -13.12
CA ILE A 96 -10.75 -2.44 -12.73
C ILE A 96 -11.65 -3.24 -13.68
N ASN A 97 -12.82 -2.71 -14.03
CA ASN A 97 -13.77 -3.38 -14.93
C ASN A 97 -13.27 -3.43 -16.38
N CYS A 98 -12.38 -2.51 -16.77
CA CYS A 98 -11.61 -2.61 -18.02
C CYS A 98 -10.59 -3.76 -18.00
N GLY A 99 -10.43 -4.46 -16.87
CA GLY A 99 -9.45 -5.52 -16.72
C GLY A 99 -8.02 -5.00 -16.58
N TYR A 100 -7.84 -3.71 -16.27
CA TYR A 100 -6.50 -3.17 -16.09
C TYR A 100 -5.81 -3.82 -14.89
N ARG A 101 -4.53 -4.13 -15.10
CA ARG A 101 -3.57 -4.60 -14.10
C ARG A 101 -2.30 -3.83 -14.35
N ASP A 102 -1.58 -3.48 -13.30
CA ASP A 102 -0.30 -2.82 -13.46
C ASP A 102 0.76 -3.80 -13.95
N GLU A 103 1.60 -3.35 -14.86
CA GLU A 103 2.75 -4.11 -15.35
C GLU A 103 3.98 -3.19 -15.28
N PRO A 104 5.06 -3.63 -14.61
CA PRO A 104 6.29 -2.85 -14.58
C PRO A 104 6.85 -2.65 -15.98
N GLU A 105 7.23 -1.41 -16.28
CA GLU A 105 8.08 -1.15 -17.43
C GLU A 105 9.42 -1.85 -17.25
N LEU A 106 9.99 -2.35 -18.34
CA LEU A 106 11.27 -3.06 -18.33
C LEU A 106 12.37 -2.17 -18.90
N ASP A 107 13.54 -2.22 -18.30
CA ASP A 107 14.74 -1.63 -18.89
C ASP A 107 15.24 -2.46 -20.08
N LYS A 108 16.32 -1.98 -20.72
CA LYS A 108 16.98 -2.64 -21.86
C LYS A 108 17.49 -4.05 -21.54
N ASP A 109 17.70 -4.37 -20.26
CA ASP A 109 18.20 -5.66 -19.78
C ASP A 109 17.04 -6.56 -19.30
N GLY A 110 15.79 -6.11 -19.47
CA GLY A 110 14.57 -6.84 -19.10
C GLY A 110 14.24 -6.76 -17.60
N LYS A 111 14.86 -5.86 -16.84
CA LYS A 111 14.58 -5.69 -15.40
C LYS A 111 13.47 -4.66 -15.17
N PRO A 112 12.60 -4.88 -14.18
CA PRO A 112 11.51 -3.94 -13.89
C PRO A 112 12.04 -2.60 -13.36
N LEU A 113 11.51 -1.50 -13.90
CA LEU A 113 11.71 -0.14 -13.44
C LEU A 113 10.74 0.13 -12.28
N LEU A 114 11.25 0.00 -11.06
CA LEU A 114 10.43 0.03 -9.85
C LEU A 114 10.38 1.41 -9.14
N ARG A 115 11.15 2.41 -9.57
CA ARG A 115 11.07 3.76 -8.98
C ARG A 115 9.89 4.53 -9.59
N ARG A 116 8.76 4.54 -8.88
CA ARG A 116 7.49 5.16 -9.29
C ARG A 116 6.58 5.39 -8.08
N THR A 117 6.18 6.64 -7.83
CA THR A 117 5.17 6.97 -6.82
C THR A 117 3.77 6.61 -7.34
N THR A 118 3.32 5.41 -6.99
CA THR A 118 2.00 4.91 -7.43
C THR A 118 0.82 5.46 -6.61
N PRO A 119 -0.41 5.40 -7.13
CA PRO A 119 -1.67 5.61 -6.41
C PRO A 119 -1.75 4.87 -5.06
N LEU A 120 -1.13 3.69 -4.97
CA LEU A 120 -1.07 2.90 -3.74
C LEU A 120 -0.27 3.60 -2.63
N HIS A 121 0.86 4.22 -2.96
CA HIS A 121 1.62 5.01 -1.98
C HIS A 121 0.82 6.20 -1.47
N ILE A 122 0.08 6.87 -2.37
CA ILE A 122 -0.78 8.00 -2.01
C ILE A 122 -1.91 7.53 -1.08
N ALA A 123 -2.59 6.44 -1.43
CA ALA A 123 -3.65 5.86 -0.60
C ALA A 123 -3.12 5.44 0.78
N GLY A 124 -1.89 4.94 0.84
CA GLY A 124 -1.19 4.62 2.09
C GLY A 124 -0.94 5.84 2.98
N ARG A 125 -0.48 6.95 2.40
CA ARG A 125 -0.23 8.19 3.15
C ARG A 125 -1.52 8.84 3.66
N LEU A 126 -2.62 8.64 2.93
CA LEU A 126 -3.95 9.12 3.30
C LEU A 126 -4.74 8.12 4.17
N SER A 127 -4.14 6.98 4.53
CA SER A 127 -4.77 5.92 5.33
C SER A 127 -6.10 5.39 4.75
N LEU A 128 -6.23 5.38 3.42
CA LEU A 128 -7.45 4.92 2.72
C LEU A 128 -7.49 3.39 2.63
N THR A 129 -7.78 2.74 3.76
CA THR A 129 -7.63 1.29 3.92
C THR A 129 -8.42 0.45 2.90
N TYR A 130 -9.66 0.82 2.60
CA TYR A 130 -10.45 0.14 1.58
C TYR A 130 -9.78 0.22 0.19
N VAL A 131 -9.34 1.42 -0.22
CA VAL A 131 -8.70 1.65 -1.52
C VAL A 131 -7.41 0.85 -1.63
N LEU A 132 -6.58 0.83 -0.58
CA LEU A 132 -5.36 0.02 -0.52
C LEU A 132 -5.65 -1.45 -0.79
N SER A 133 -6.64 -2.02 -0.09
CA SER A 133 -7.03 -3.43 -0.26
C SER A 133 -7.47 -3.75 -1.69
N VAL A 134 -8.24 -2.85 -2.31
CA VAL A 134 -8.73 -3.02 -3.69
C VAL A 134 -7.56 -2.94 -4.67
N TYR A 135 -6.66 -1.98 -4.50
CA TYR A 135 -5.50 -1.81 -5.34
C TYR A 135 -4.56 -3.01 -5.32
N PHE A 136 -4.19 -3.52 -4.14
CA PHE A 136 -3.37 -4.74 -4.03
C PHE A 136 -4.06 -5.97 -4.63
N ALA A 137 -5.38 -6.06 -4.53
CA ALA A 137 -6.11 -7.22 -5.04
C ALA A 137 -6.40 -7.15 -6.55
N ARG A 138 -6.50 -5.96 -7.13
CA ARG A 138 -7.11 -5.75 -8.47
C ARG A 138 -6.26 -4.96 -9.45
N ILE A 139 -5.24 -4.23 -9.02
CA ILE A 139 -4.39 -3.44 -9.93
C ILE A 139 -2.94 -3.84 -9.75
N TYR A 140 -2.42 -3.81 -8.52
CA TYR A 140 -1.03 -4.17 -8.18
C TYR A 140 -0.97 -5.58 -7.61
N ASP A 141 -1.45 -6.58 -8.37
CA ASP A 141 -1.52 -7.98 -7.94
C ASP A 141 -0.20 -8.76 -8.14
N ARG A 142 0.85 -8.06 -8.57
CA ARG A 142 2.23 -8.55 -8.75
C ARG A 142 3.10 -8.19 -7.54
N PHE A 143 3.37 -9.18 -6.70
CA PHE A 143 4.13 -9.01 -5.46
C PHE A 143 5.65 -9.14 -5.66
N ASP A 144 6.09 -9.51 -6.85
CA ASP A 144 7.47 -9.39 -7.32
C ASP A 144 7.82 -7.95 -7.75
N ALA A 145 6.82 -7.10 -7.99
CA ALA A 145 6.97 -5.70 -8.35
C ALA A 145 6.86 -4.79 -7.11
N ASN A 146 7.95 -4.67 -6.35
CA ASN A 146 7.97 -3.81 -5.16
C ASN A 146 8.35 -2.37 -5.52
N TYR A 147 7.37 -1.58 -5.99
CA TYR A 147 7.60 -0.18 -6.37
C TYR A 147 8.07 0.67 -5.20
N ILE A 148 8.89 1.67 -5.52
CA ILE A 148 9.52 2.60 -4.59
C ILE A 148 9.11 4.02 -4.96
N ASP A 149 8.53 4.76 -4.02
CA ASP A 149 8.16 6.16 -4.20
C ASP A 149 9.35 7.13 -4.03
N ASP A 150 9.03 8.41 -4.14
CA ASP A 150 9.94 9.55 -4.02
C ASP A 150 10.61 9.71 -2.65
N VAL A 151 10.06 9.09 -1.59
CA VAL A 151 10.65 9.09 -0.23
C VAL A 151 11.35 7.78 0.12
N GLY A 152 11.40 6.84 -0.83
CA GLY A 152 12.00 5.51 -0.65
C GLY A 152 11.06 4.49 0.00
N CYS A 153 9.78 4.83 0.20
CA CYS A 153 8.78 3.89 0.69
C CYS A 153 8.41 2.91 -0.40
N THR A 154 8.20 1.65 -0.03
CA THR A 154 7.89 0.59 -0.98
C THR A 154 6.48 0.05 -0.77
N HIS A 155 5.91 -0.64 -1.75
CA HIS A 155 4.63 -1.34 -1.57
C HIS A 155 4.68 -2.31 -0.39
N PHE A 156 5.82 -2.97 -0.19
CA PHE A 156 6.02 -3.83 0.96
C PHE A 156 5.99 -3.06 2.29
N HIS A 157 6.61 -1.87 2.36
CA HIS A 157 6.48 -1.02 3.53
C HIS A 157 5.02 -0.60 3.77
N VAL A 158 4.28 -0.23 2.71
CA VAL A 158 2.86 0.18 2.83
C VAL A 158 2.00 -0.93 3.45
N VAL A 159 2.14 -2.19 3.01
CA VAL A 159 1.36 -3.30 3.60
C VAL A 159 1.73 -3.59 5.04
N CYS A 160 3.01 -3.43 5.42
CA CYS A 160 3.45 -3.60 6.80
C CYS A 160 2.94 -2.48 7.71
N THR A 161 2.92 -1.23 7.21
CA THR A 161 2.38 -0.07 7.91
C THR A 161 0.89 -0.18 8.21
N HIS A 162 0.11 -0.85 7.35
CA HIS A 162 -1.35 -0.96 7.48
C HIS A 162 -1.85 -2.33 7.96
N GLY A 163 -0.94 -3.25 8.26
CA GLY A 163 -1.31 -4.54 8.85
C GLY A 163 -1.94 -5.54 7.89
N TYR A 164 -1.71 -5.43 6.57
CA TYR A 164 -2.30 -6.36 5.61
C TYR A 164 -1.53 -7.68 5.53
N ILE A 165 -1.75 -8.54 6.52
CA ILE A 165 -1.00 -9.80 6.68
C ILE A 165 -0.99 -10.68 5.43
N ASP A 166 -2.12 -10.83 4.73
CA ASP A 166 -2.21 -11.63 3.51
C ASP A 166 -1.31 -11.07 2.39
N PHE A 167 -1.21 -9.75 2.27
CA PHE A 167 -0.33 -9.12 1.28
C PHE A 167 1.13 -9.15 1.71
N VAL A 168 1.41 -9.00 3.01
CA VAL A 168 2.76 -9.17 3.57
C VAL A 168 3.28 -10.58 3.27
N GLU A 169 2.46 -11.62 3.46
CA GLU A 169 2.83 -13.00 3.16
C GLU A 169 3.18 -13.16 1.67
N ARG A 170 2.34 -12.64 0.76
CA ARG A 170 2.59 -12.71 -0.69
C ARG A 170 3.87 -12.00 -1.13
N PHE A 171 4.21 -10.85 -0.54
CA PHE A 171 5.49 -10.17 -0.79
C PHE A 171 6.67 -11.03 -0.33
N LEU A 172 6.59 -11.61 0.87
CA LEU A 172 7.64 -12.48 1.41
C LEU A 172 7.81 -13.77 0.58
N GLU A 173 6.71 -14.38 0.13
CA GLU A 173 6.72 -15.53 -0.78
C GLU A 173 7.32 -15.20 -2.15
N SER A 174 7.18 -13.95 -2.59
CA SER A 174 7.82 -13.44 -3.82
C SER A 174 9.30 -13.11 -3.64
N GLY A 175 9.88 -13.39 -2.46
CA GLY A 175 11.30 -13.23 -2.16
C GLY A 175 11.69 -11.84 -1.66
N GLN A 176 10.73 -11.01 -1.25
CA GLN A 176 11.01 -9.70 -0.68
C GLN A 176 11.81 -9.84 0.63
N ASP A 177 12.88 -9.06 0.78
CA ASP A 177 13.70 -9.06 1.99
C ASP A 177 12.90 -8.48 3.18
N PRO A 178 12.67 -9.25 4.27
CA PRO A 178 12.01 -8.76 5.48
C PRO A 178 12.83 -7.71 6.24
N ASN A 179 14.08 -7.45 5.83
CA ASN A 179 14.97 -6.44 6.40
C ASN A 179 15.18 -5.23 5.48
N LEU A 180 14.42 -5.10 4.38
CA LEU A 180 14.51 -3.96 3.47
C LEU A 180 14.23 -2.65 4.23
N VAL A 181 15.20 -1.75 4.32
CA VAL A 181 15.05 -0.49 5.06
C VAL A 181 14.61 0.67 4.16
N LEU A 182 13.83 1.59 4.72
CA LEU A 182 13.56 2.89 4.10
C LEU A 182 14.84 3.70 3.95
N GLU A 183 15.08 4.24 2.75
CA GLU A 183 16.26 5.09 2.46
C GLU A 183 16.26 6.40 3.25
N SER A 184 15.13 6.86 3.80
CA SER A 184 15.02 8.12 4.53
C SER A 184 15.22 7.96 6.04
N THR A 185 14.60 6.95 6.65
CA THR A 185 14.61 6.76 8.12
C THR A 185 15.43 5.56 8.58
N GLY A 186 15.77 4.63 7.68
CA GLY A 186 16.36 3.33 8.03
C GLY A 186 15.39 2.39 8.74
N GLU A 187 14.10 2.73 8.82
CA GLU A 187 13.10 1.83 9.39
C GLU A 187 12.87 0.64 8.46
N SER A 188 12.87 -0.57 9.04
CA SER A 188 12.56 -1.82 8.35
C SER A 188 11.05 -2.10 8.36
N PRO A 189 10.56 -3.14 7.64
CA PRO A 189 9.17 -3.54 7.66
C PRO A 189 8.70 -3.93 9.08
N LEU A 190 9.60 -4.50 9.88
CA LEU A 190 9.32 -4.81 11.29
C LEU A 190 9.12 -3.53 12.12
N HIS A 191 9.88 -2.46 11.86
CA HIS A 191 9.63 -1.17 12.52
C HIS A 191 8.25 -0.62 12.16
N MET A 192 7.88 -0.68 10.87
CA MET A 192 6.56 -0.24 10.41
C MET A 192 5.44 -0.99 11.13
N ALA A 193 5.48 -2.32 11.12
CA ALA A 193 4.47 -3.14 11.78
C ALA A 193 4.41 -2.88 13.29
N LEU A 194 5.55 -2.73 13.95
CA LEU A 194 5.58 -2.51 15.41
C LEU A 194 5.07 -1.13 15.81
N LYS A 195 5.43 -0.08 15.07
CA LYS A 195 5.06 1.33 15.31
C LYS A 195 3.56 1.57 15.18
N TRP A 196 2.91 0.85 14.28
CA TRP A 196 1.45 0.87 14.10
C TRP A 196 0.73 -0.30 14.78
N GLY A 197 1.50 -1.10 15.54
CA GLY A 197 1.04 -2.19 16.40
C GLY A 197 0.31 -3.35 15.71
N HIS A 198 0.68 -3.62 14.45
CA HIS A 198 0.29 -4.82 13.72
C HIS A 198 1.11 -6.04 14.19
N ASN A 199 0.73 -6.58 15.34
CA ASN A 199 1.42 -7.65 16.05
C ASN A 199 1.54 -8.95 15.24
N ASP A 200 0.48 -9.30 14.53
CA ASP A 200 0.40 -10.44 13.64
C ASP A 200 1.39 -10.32 12.46
N VAL A 201 1.46 -9.14 11.83
CA VAL A 201 2.45 -8.82 10.80
C VAL A 201 3.87 -8.83 11.37
N ALA A 202 4.08 -8.26 12.56
CA ALA A 202 5.39 -8.29 13.22
C ALA A 202 5.85 -9.74 13.49
N MET A 203 4.98 -10.60 14.02
CA MET A 203 5.29 -12.01 14.22
C MET A 203 5.54 -12.76 12.91
N LEU A 204 4.80 -12.46 11.84
CA LEU A 204 5.04 -13.04 10.51
C LEU A 204 6.43 -12.65 9.99
N LEU A 205 6.77 -11.36 10.04
CA LEU A 205 8.08 -10.85 9.61
C LEU A 205 9.23 -11.51 10.38
N LEU A 206 9.09 -11.65 11.70
CA LEU A 206 10.07 -12.34 12.55
C LEU A 206 10.26 -13.80 12.14
N LYS A 207 9.17 -14.55 11.95
CA LYS A 207 9.20 -15.93 11.46
C LYS A 207 9.83 -16.07 10.08
N LYS A 208 9.78 -15.01 9.27
CA LYS A 208 10.35 -14.96 7.91
C LYS A 208 11.76 -14.37 7.88
N GLY A 209 12.39 -14.11 9.03
CA GLY A 209 13.80 -13.74 9.13
C GLY A 209 14.07 -12.24 9.30
N ALA A 210 13.08 -11.45 9.72
CA ALA A 210 13.34 -10.08 10.15
C ALA A 210 14.30 -10.06 11.35
N ASN A 211 15.28 -9.16 11.30
CA ASN A 211 16.30 -8.99 12.32
C ASN A 211 15.72 -8.20 13.51
N VAL A 212 15.65 -8.90 14.64
CA VAL A 212 15.13 -8.40 15.93
C VAL A 212 15.93 -7.24 16.52
N ASN A 213 17.17 -7.03 16.09
CA ASN A 213 18.05 -5.96 16.55
C ASN A 213 18.40 -4.94 15.48
N LEU A 214 17.75 -4.98 14.31
CA LEU A 214 18.04 -4.01 13.25
C LEU A 214 17.65 -2.63 13.75
N ALA A 215 18.61 -1.72 13.91
CA ALA A 215 18.34 -0.36 14.35
C ALA A 215 18.08 0.54 13.14
N ASN A 216 17.12 1.44 13.25
CA ASN A 216 16.92 2.52 12.28
C ASN A 216 18.03 3.60 12.41
N ARG A 217 17.95 4.68 11.62
CA ARG A 217 18.97 5.75 11.65
C ARG A 217 19.07 6.50 12.98
N ASP A 218 18.00 6.44 13.77
CA ASP A 218 17.95 7.04 15.11
C ASP A 218 18.39 6.04 16.18
N GLY A 219 18.96 4.88 15.83
CA GLY A 219 19.36 3.85 16.78
C GLY A 219 18.19 3.12 17.45
N VAL A 220 16.95 3.41 17.05
CA VAL A 220 15.74 2.77 17.57
C VAL A 220 15.68 1.36 17.00
N THR A 221 15.57 0.36 17.88
CA THR A 221 15.46 -1.06 17.54
C THR A 221 14.01 -1.53 17.70
N PRO A 222 13.62 -2.71 17.17
CA PRO A 222 12.33 -3.32 17.44
C PRO A 222 11.96 -3.36 18.91
N LEU A 223 12.91 -3.65 19.81
CA LEU A 223 12.64 -3.69 21.24
C LEU A 223 12.26 -2.33 21.82
N HIS A 224 12.84 -1.21 21.33
CA HIS A 224 12.40 0.13 21.74
C HIS A 224 10.92 0.35 21.42
N LEU A 225 10.49 0.00 20.20
CA LEU A 225 9.10 0.15 19.77
C LEU A 225 8.15 -0.77 20.53
N ILE A 226 8.59 -1.96 20.93
CA ILE A 226 7.81 -2.88 21.77
C ILE A 226 7.64 -2.30 23.18
N SER A 227 8.67 -1.61 23.67
CA SER A 227 8.71 -1.00 25.01
C SER A 227 7.91 0.30 25.11
N ASP A 228 7.55 0.94 23.98
CA ASP A 228 6.81 2.21 23.97
C ASP A 228 5.29 2.09 24.10
N ARG A 229 4.75 0.87 24.04
CA ARG A 229 3.33 0.63 23.70
C ARG A 229 2.34 0.79 24.85
N ASP A 230 2.23 1.98 25.43
CA ASP A 230 1.12 2.30 26.37
C ASP A 230 0.01 3.15 25.75
N PHE A 231 0.15 3.60 24.49
CA PHE A 231 -0.77 4.59 23.93
C PHE A 231 -1.90 4.06 23.01
N TYR A 232 -1.88 2.80 22.57
CA TYR A 232 -2.79 2.34 21.49
C TYR A 232 -3.66 1.11 21.80
N TYR A 233 -3.56 0.46 22.97
CA TYR A 233 -4.26 -0.81 23.22
C TYR A 233 -4.95 -0.85 24.58
N GLU A 234 -6.28 -0.79 24.57
CA GLU A 234 -7.14 -1.00 25.75
C GLU A 234 -7.22 -2.47 26.21
N ASN A 235 -6.43 -3.38 25.63
CA ASN A 235 -6.45 -4.82 25.93
C ASN A 235 -5.13 -5.27 26.58
N ASP A 236 -5.17 -5.28 27.90
CA ASP A 236 -4.11 -5.43 28.93
C ASP A 236 -3.54 -6.86 29.10
N ASP A 237 -3.36 -7.65 28.03
CA ASP A 237 -2.91 -9.06 28.21
C ASP A 237 -1.40 -9.29 28.00
N ASN A 238 -0.68 -8.29 27.49
CA ASN A 238 0.74 -8.38 27.11
C ASN A 238 1.04 -9.64 26.27
N THR A 239 0.08 -10.14 25.49
CA THR A 239 0.20 -11.40 24.75
C THR A 239 1.31 -11.33 23.71
N PHE A 240 1.35 -10.27 22.90
CA PHE A 240 2.41 -10.10 21.91
C PHE A 240 3.81 -10.05 22.55
N PHE A 241 3.93 -9.37 23.70
CA PHE A 241 5.18 -9.31 24.45
C PHE A 241 5.69 -10.70 24.84
N LYS A 242 4.80 -11.52 25.42
CA LYS A 242 5.10 -12.90 25.79
C LYS A 242 5.45 -13.76 24.58
N GLU A 243 4.70 -13.62 23.47
CA GLU A 243 4.96 -14.34 22.23
C GLU A 243 6.30 -13.96 21.60
N PHE A 244 6.65 -12.68 21.61
CA PHE A 244 7.92 -12.17 21.10
C PHE A 244 9.09 -12.76 21.88
N PHE A 245 9.11 -12.65 23.21
CA PHE A 245 10.21 -13.21 24.02
C PHE A 245 10.28 -14.74 23.95
N LYS A 246 9.13 -15.41 23.88
CA LYS A 246 9.08 -16.85 23.60
C LYS A 246 9.72 -17.17 22.25
N PHE A 247 9.40 -16.44 21.20
CA PHE A 247 10.00 -16.61 19.88
C PHE A 247 11.52 -16.41 19.92
N ILE A 248 12.01 -15.34 20.56
CA ILE A 248 13.46 -15.09 20.72
C ILE A 248 14.15 -16.31 21.37
N LYS A 249 13.56 -16.81 22.46
CA LYS A 249 14.07 -17.98 23.18
C LYS A 249 14.06 -19.25 22.32
N ASP A 250 12.93 -19.53 21.66
CA ASP A 250 12.72 -20.73 20.84
C ASP A 250 13.63 -20.73 19.60
N GLN A 251 13.94 -19.56 19.04
CA GLN A 251 14.84 -19.41 17.89
C GLN A 251 16.31 -19.19 18.28
N HIS A 252 16.63 -19.24 19.58
CA HIS A 252 17.97 -18.96 20.11
C HIS A 252 18.57 -17.62 19.62
N GLN A 253 17.72 -16.62 19.40
CA GLN A 253 18.18 -15.29 19.00
C GLN A 253 18.67 -14.51 20.22
N THR A 254 19.70 -13.70 20.03
CA THR A 254 20.16 -12.76 21.07
C THR A 254 19.48 -11.42 20.84
N ILE A 255 18.89 -10.84 21.88
CA ILE A 255 18.27 -9.51 21.82
C ILE A 255 19.13 -8.47 22.54
N GLN A 256 19.28 -7.29 21.92
CA GLN A 256 20.08 -6.20 22.47
C GLN A 256 19.23 -5.30 23.38
N ILE A 257 19.15 -5.66 24.66
CA ILE A 257 18.35 -4.92 25.66
C ILE A 257 18.94 -3.57 26.06
N GLU A 258 20.25 -3.37 25.87
CA GLU A 258 20.98 -2.13 26.21
C GLU A 258 21.31 -1.26 24.98
N ALA A 259 20.75 -1.59 23.80
CA ALA A 259 20.95 -0.77 22.60
C ALA A 259 20.48 0.66 22.86
N LYS A 260 21.29 1.66 22.50
CA LYS A 260 20.96 3.07 22.74
C LYS A 260 20.46 3.72 21.46
N ASP A 261 19.33 4.41 21.57
CA ASP A 261 18.83 5.32 20.54
C ASP A 261 19.73 6.58 20.43
N LYS A 262 19.42 7.48 19.49
CA LYS A 262 20.17 8.72 19.26
C LYS A 262 20.17 9.69 20.45
N TRP A 263 19.28 9.48 21.41
CA TRP A 263 19.18 10.26 22.65
C TRP A 263 19.85 9.56 23.83
N GLY A 264 20.48 8.40 23.60
CA GLY A 264 21.15 7.62 24.65
C GLY A 264 20.20 6.78 25.49
N ARG A 265 18.94 6.61 25.06
CA ARG A 265 17.95 5.82 25.81
C ARG A 265 17.96 4.37 25.39
N ALA A 266 17.82 3.47 26.35
CA ALA A 266 17.64 2.03 26.10
C ALA A 266 16.14 1.69 25.98
N PRO A 267 15.78 0.53 25.42
CA PRO A 267 14.39 0.07 25.37
C PRO A 267 13.70 0.06 26.75
N LEU A 268 14.40 -0.38 27.80
CA LEU A 268 13.85 -0.37 29.16
C LEU A 268 13.50 1.04 29.64
N GLU A 269 14.28 2.05 29.25
CA GLU A 269 13.99 3.45 29.59
C GLU A 269 12.75 3.96 28.85
N TRP A 270 12.47 3.47 27.63
CA TRP A 270 11.22 3.75 26.92
C TRP A 270 10.01 3.17 27.67
N ALA A 271 10.08 1.93 28.16
CA ALA A 271 9.01 1.32 28.97
C ALA A 271 8.73 2.07 30.27
N VAL A 272 9.78 2.53 30.96
CA VAL A 272 9.62 3.35 32.16
C VAL A 272 8.93 4.67 31.86
N THR A 273 9.22 5.30 30.72
CA THR A 273 8.53 6.53 30.30
C THR A 273 7.08 6.29 29.88
N SER A 274 6.77 5.11 29.35
CA SER A 274 5.45 4.78 28.83
C SER A 274 4.49 4.22 29.91
N PHE A 275 5.03 3.76 31.06
CA PHE A 275 4.33 3.12 32.18
C PHE A 275 4.04 1.61 32.01
N MET A 276 4.99 0.87 31.42
CA MET A 276 4.93 -0.60 31.30
C MET A 276 5.61 -1.32 32.48
N PRO A 277 4.86 -1.82 33.49
CA PRO A 277 5.48 -2.52 34.63
C PRO A 277 6.09 -3.87 34.25
N ASP A 278 5.46 -4.62 33.33
CA ASP A 278 5.87 -5.98 32.96
C ASP A 278 7.24 -6.05 32.26
N LEU A 279 7.72 -4.97 31.64
CA LEU A 279 9.05 -4.95 31.01
C LEU A 279 10.18 -4.74 32.03
N VAL A 280 9.88 -4.03 33.12
CA VAL A 280 10.87 -3.69 34.17
C VAL A 280 11.27 -4.93 34.97
N ASP A 281 10.38 -5.91 35.07
CA ASP A 281 10.62 -7.14 35.84
C ASP A 281 11.33 -8.26 35.06
N VAL A 282 11.59 -8.10 33.75
CA VAL A 282 12.26 -9.13 32.92
C VAL A 282 13.79 -9.02 33.00
N SER A 283 14.33 -7.98 33.66
CA SER A 283 15.77 -7.77 33.82
C SER A 283 16.37 -8.54 35.00
N ILE A 284 16.17 -9.87 35.11
CA ILE A 284 16.96 -10.74 36.00
C ILE A 284 17.03 -12.18 35.47
#